data_AF-A0A1H6ZM55-F1
#
_entry.id   AF-A0A1H6ZM55-F1
#
_cell.length_a   1.000
_cell.length_b   1.000
_cell.length_c   1.000
_cell.angle_alpha   90.00
_cell.angle_beta   90.00
_cell.angle_gamma   90.00
#
_symmetry.space_group_name_H-M   'P 1'
#
loop_
_entity.id
_entity.type
_entity.pdbx_description
1 polymer ?
#
loop_
_entity_poly.entity_id
_entity_poly.type
_entity_poly.pdbx_seq_one_letter_code
_entity_poly.pdbx_strand_id
1 'polypeptide(L)'
;MQKNYCSTCGTQLMEENGLCSKCDAKVEVNRYLEENEVEMKQLAVNEKRLPAISNQEGIKSKFFTSKGRLNRKVYFLRVIVLTVFGLIFSLLASVLDTVAAIFVFIVTVVPFLISSVMLQIRRCHDLNKSGWFILLFYIPIVGIIVGLYVLFAAGTKGDNTYGADPLNQEI
;
A
#
# COMPACT_ATOMS: atom_id res chain seq x y z
N MET A 1 -39.99 -7.11 -12.35
CA MET A 1 -40.97 -6.85 -11.29
C MET A 1 -42.19 -7.71 -11.56
N GLN A 2 -42.35 -8.84 -10.85
CA GLN A 2 -43.56 -9.66 -10.98
C GLN A 2 -44.71 -8.90 -10.31
N LYS A 3 -45.79 -8.62 -11.04
CA LYS A 3 -46.95 -7.92 -10.49
C LYS A 3 -47.80 -8.91 -9.70
N ASN A 4 -47.72 -8.84 -8.38
CA ASN A 4 -48.53 -9.67 -7.50
C ASN A 4 -49.91 -9.02 -7.28
N TYR A 5 -50.97 -9.83 -7.37
CA TYR A 5 -52.36 -9.40 -7.16
C TYR A 5 -52.91 -10.06 -5.90
N CYS A 6 -53.71 -9.33 -5.12
CA CYS A 6 -54.37 -9.89 -3.95
C CYS A 6 -55.37 -10.98 -4.38
N SER A 7 -55.28 -12.17 -3.78
CA SER A 7 -56.17 -13.31 -4.07
C SER A 7 -57.63 -13.07 -3.67
N THR A 8 -57.89 -12.15 -2.73
CA THR A 8 -59.22 -11.85 -2.21
C THR A 8 -59.94 -10.74 -2.98
N CYS A 9 -59.24 -9.66 -3.35
CA CYS A 9 -59.87 -8.48 -3.96
C CYS A 9 -59.32 -8.10 -5.35
N GLY A 10 -58.33 -8.84 -5.86
CA GLY A 10 -57.74 -8.63 -7.19
C GLY A 10 -56.95 -7.33 -7.37
N THR A 11 -56.72 -6.56 -6.30
CA THR A 11 -55.99 -5.29 -6.38
C THR A 11 -54.48 -5.57 -6.45
N GLN A 12 -53.76 -4.79 -7.27
CA GLN A 12 -52.31 -4.92 -7.41
C GLN A 12 -51.60 -4.49 -6.13
N LEU A 13 -50.71 -5.33 -5.61
CA LEU A 13 -49.99 -5.09 -4.36
C LEU A 13 -48.73 -4.25 -4.62
N MET A 14 -48.51 -3.24 -3.79
CA MET A 14 -47.24 -2.52 -3.69
C MET A 14 -46.46 -3.19 -2.54
N GLU A 15 -45.29 -3.75 -2.84
CA GLU A 15 -44.63 -4.84 -2.10
C GLU A 15 -44.23 -4.57 -0.63
N GLU A 16 -44.46 -3.40 -0.04
CA GLU A 16 -43.73 -3.04 1.19
C GLU A 16 -44.42 -3.38 2.51
N ASN A 17 -45.74 -3.60 2.56
CA ASN A 17 -46.45 -3.56 3.86
C ASN A 17 -47.13 -4.86 4.30
N GLY A 18 -47.01 -5.97 3.56
CA GLY A 18 -47.57 -7.28 3.97
C GLY A 18 -49.08 -7.31 4.23
N LEU A 19 -49.80 -6.25 3.86
CA LEU A 19 -51.25 -6.07 4.02
C LEU A 19 -51.80 -5.42 2.76
N CYS A 20 -52.93 -5.93 2.28
CA CYS A 20 -53.62 -5.32 1.14
C CYS A 20 -54.35 -4.04 1.59
N SER A 21 -54.03 -2.91 0.96
CA SER A 21 -54.60 -1.59 1.29
C SER A 21 -56.13 -1.45 1.10
N LYS A 22 -56.78 -2.42 0.45
CA LYS A 22 -58.22 -2.37 0.14
C LYS A 22 -59.06 -3.34 0.96
N CYS A 23 -58.52 -4.51 1.32
CA CYS A 23 -59.29 -5.57 1.98
C CYS A 23 -58.65 -6.05 3.29
N ASP A 24 -57.53 -5.45 3.72
CA ASP A 24 -56.76 -5.80 4.93
C ASP A 24 -56.37 -7.28 5.05
N ALA A 25 -56.44 -8.04 3.95
CA ALA A 25 -55.95 -9.41 3.91
C ALA A 25 -54.44 -9.41 4.10
N LYS A 26 -53.95 -10.27 5.01
CA LYS A 26 -52.53 -10.46 5.26
C LYS A 26 -51.89 -11.12 4.05
N VAL A 27 -50.94 -10.44 3.43
CA VAL A 27 -50.17 -10.94 2.30
C VAL A 27 -48.87 -11.50 2.89
N GLU A 28 -48.64 -12.80 2.71
CA GLU A 28 -47.32 -13.37 3.02
C GLU A 28 -46.31 -12.77 2.04
N VAL A 29 -45.58 -11.75 2.49
CA VAL A 29 -44.40 -11.27 1.79
C VAL A 29 -43.46 -12.46 1.67
N ASN A 30 -43.11 -12.78 0.43
CA ASN A 30 -42.36 -13.99 0.15
C ASN A 30 -41.01 -13.91 0.87
N ARG A 31 -40.82 -14.79 1.87
CA ARG A 31 -39.58 -14.92 2.67
C ARG A 31 -38.32 -15.02 1.80
N TYR A 32 -38.44 -15.54 0.58
CA TYR A 32 -37.37 -15.55 -0.41
C TYR A 32 -36.87 -14.13 -0.76
N LEU A 33 -37.73 -13.10 -0.81
CA LEU A 33 -37.32 -11.74 -1.14
C LEU A 33 -36.52 -11.10 0.01
N GLU A 34 -36.94 -11.32 1.27
CA GLU A 34 -36.23 -10.82 2.45
C GLU A 34 -34.86 -11.50 2.61
N GLU A 35 -34.78 -12.81 2.43
CA GLU A 35 -33.51 -13.56 2.50
C GLU A 35 -32.51 -13.07 1.44
N ASN A 36 -32.97 -12.82 0.20
CA ASN A 36 -32.13 -12.33 -0.89
C ASN A 36 -31.66 -10.87 -0.67
N GLU A 37 -32.49 -9.98 -0.09
CA GLU A 37 -32.06 -8.61 0.20
C GLU A 37 -31.01 -8.54 1.31
N VAL A 38 -31.15 -9.39 2.33
CA VAL A 38 -30.17 -9.56 3.40
C VAL A 38 -28.86 -10.11 2.83
N GLU A 39 -28.91 -11.14 1.99
CA GLU A 39 -27.73 -11.72 1.34
C GLU A 39 -27.00 -10.69 0.44
N MET A 40 -27.73 -9.90 -0.35
CA MET A 40 -27.17 -8.81 -1.16
C MET A 40 -26.50 -7.72 -0.32
N LYS A 41 -27.10 -7.33 0.82
CA LYS A 41 -26.49 -6.39 1.77
C LYS A 41 -25.24 -7.00 2.41
N GLN A 42 -25.26 -8.30 2.75
CA GLN A 42 -24.12 -9.01 3.31
C GLN A 42 -22.96 -9.10 2.32
N LEU A 43 -23.24 -9.39 1.04
CA LEU A 43 -22.24 -9.44 -0.03
C LEU A 43 -21.59 -8.06 -0.25
N ALA A 44 -22.38 -6.98 -0.25
CA ALA A 44 -21.85 -5.62 -0.37
C ALA A 44 -21.00 -5.18 0.85
N VAL A 45 -21.35 -5.64 2.06
CA VAL A 45 -20.54 -5.41 3.27
C VAL A 45 -19.27 -6.26 3.25
N ASN A 46 -19.34 -7.50 2.75
CA ASN A 46 -18.19 -8.38 2.61
C ASN A 46 -17.24 -7.95 1.50
N GLU A 47 -17.70 -7.33 0.41
CA GLU A 47 -16.85 -6.73 -0.62
C GLU A 47 -15.99 -5.61 -0.03
N LYS A 48 -16.57 -4.75 0.82
CA LYS A 48 -15.81 -3.74 1.58
C LYS A 48 -14.84 -4.34 2.60
N ARG A 49 -15.06 -5.59 2.99
CA ARG A 49 -14.25 -6.36 3.94
C ARG A 49 -13.30 -7.33 3.24
N LEU A 50 -13.31 -7.39 1.92
CA LEU A 50 -12.37 -8.20 1.16
C LEU A 50 -11.00 -7.56 1.40
N PRO A 51 -10.05 -8.25 2.04
CA PRO A 51 -8.70 -7.73 2.14
C PRO A 51 -8.24 -7.49 0.72
N ALA A 52 -7.91 -6.23 0.41
CA ALA A 52 -7.42 -5.82 -0.89
C ALA A 52 -6.41 -6.86 -1.36
N ILE A 53 -6.81 -7.66 -2.36
CA ILE A 53 -6.07 -8.80 -2.87
C ILE A 53 -4.64 -8.33 -3.05
N SER A 54 -3.75 -8.93 -2.25
CA SER A 54 -2.37 -8.54 -1.97
C SER A 54 -1.82 -7.58 -3.02
N ASN A 55 -1.63 -6.33 -2.63
CA ASN A 55 -0.86 -5.37 -3.41
C ASN A 55 0.52 -6.02 -3.63
N GLN A 56 0.74 -6.68 -4.77
CA GLN A 56 2.03 -7.27 -5.08
C GLN A 56 2.98 -6.10 -5.34
N GLU A 57 3.56 -5.59 -4.25
CA GLU A 57 4.55 -4.53 -4.29
C GLU A 57 5.77 -5.05 -5.04
N GLY A 58 5.81 -4.77 -6.34
CA GLY A 58 6.92 -5.13 -7.21
C GLY A 58 8.23 -4.47 -6.78
N ILE A 59 9.34 -4.94 -7.34
CA ILE A 59 10.69 -4.41 -7.07
C ILE A 59 10.73 -2.88 -7.23
N LYS A 60 9.98 -2.35 -8.21
CA LYS A 60 9.84 -0.92 -8.45
C LYS A 60 9.31 -0.15 -7.24
N SER A 61 8.25 -0.61 -6.57
CA SER A 61 7.72 0.08 -5.38
C SER A 61 8.62 -0.11 -4.16
N LYS A 62 9.37 -1.21 -4.08
CA LYS A 62 10.29 -1.46 -2.96
C LYS A 62 11.57 -0.64 -3.05
N PHE A 63 12.12 -0.43 -4.24
CA PHE A 63 13.45 0.18 -4.42
C PHE A 63 13.44 1.48 -5.22
N PHE A 64 12.55 1.62 -6.20
CA PHE A 64 12.58 2.69 -7.21
C PHE A 64 11.39 3.66 -7.09
N THR A 65 10.91 3.91 -5.88
CA THR A 65 9.89 4.94 -5.61
C THR A 65 10.36 5.89 -4.52
N SER A 66 10.11 7.18 -4.70
CA SER A 66 10.33 8.22 -3.69
C SER A 66 9.10 8.47 -2.82
N LYS A 67 7.93 7.94 -3.22
CA LYS A 67 6.66 8.22 -2.54
C LYS A 67 6.50 7.35 -1.28
N GLY A 68 5.80 7.92 -0.31
CA GLY A 68 5.49 7.27 0.96
C GLY A 68 6.61 7.38 1.98
N ARG A 69 6.45 6.60 3.05
CA ARG A 69 7.30 6.57 4.24
C ARG A 69 7.98 5.22 4.36
N LEU A 70 9.18 5.20 4.94
CA LEU A 70 9.93 3.98 5.15
C LEU A 70 10.41 3.88 6.59
N ASN A 71 9.90 2.89 7.31
CA ASN A 71 10.31 2.61 8.68
C ASN A 71 11.82 2.26 8.75
N ARG A 72 12.48 2.67 9.84
CA ARG A 72 13.91 2.45 10.07
C ARG A 72 14.35 0.98 9.88
N LYS A 73 13.55 0.00 10.33
CA LYS A 73 13.91 -1.43 10.23
C LYS A 73 13.98 -1.89 8.76
N VAL A 74 12.95 -1.53 7.99
CA VAL A 74 12.85 -1.88 6.57
C VAL A 74 13.90 -1.11 5.75
N TYR A 75 14.12 0.17 6.08
CA TYR A 75 15.20 0.97 5.50
C TYR A 75 16.56 0.29 5.69
N PHE A 76 16.90 -0.07 6.93
CA PHE A 76 18.17 -0.71 7.25
C PHE A 76 18.36 -2.04 6.52
N LEU A 77 17.35 -2.89 6.50
CA LEU A 77 17.39 -4.16 5.75
C LEU A 77 17.63 -3.94 4.25
N ARG A 78 16.91 -2.99 3.64
CA ARG A 78 17.06 -2.69 2.20
C ARG A 78 18.43 -2.10 1.87
N VAL A 79 18.98 -1.24 2.75
CA VAL A 79 20.34 -0.71 2.61
C VAL A 79 21.36 -1.84 2.70
N ILE A 80 21.26 -2.74 3.69
CA ILE A 80 22.15 -3.91 3.80
C ILE A 80 22.11 -4.75 2.53
N VAL A 81 20.92 -5.07 2.03
CA VAL A 81 20.77 -5.85 0.79
C VAL A 81 21.50 -5.16 -0.36
N LEU A 82 21.28 -3.86 -0.58
CA LEU A 82 21.99 -3.11 -1.63
C LEU A 82 23.51 -3.08 -1.43
N THR A 83 23.97 -2.94 -0.19
CA THR A 83 25.40 -2.95 0.14
C THR A 83 26.02 -4.31 -0.17
N VAL A 84 25.40 -5.42 0.23
CA VAL A 84 25.90 -6.78 -0.03
C VAL A 84 25.98 -7.04 -1.53
N PHE A 85 24.92 -6.75 -2.28
CA PHE A 85 24.95 -6.90 -3.74
C PHE A 85 26.03 -6.00 -4.37
N GLY A 86 26.22 -4.78 -3.87
CA GLY A 86 27.23 -3.86 -4.36
C GLY A 86 28.65 -4.40 -4.18
N LEU A 87 28.92 -5.02 -3.01
CA LEU A 87 30.21 -5.68 -2.75
C LEU A 87 30.43 -6.89 -3.67
N ILE A 88 29.39 -7.69 -3.92
CA ILE A 88 29.46 -8.84 -4.85
C ILE A 88 29.80 -8.36 -6.26
N PHE A 89 29.11 -7.33 -6.78
CA PHE A 89 29.41 -6.79 -8.10
C PHE A 89 30.77 -6.10 -8.17
N SER A 90 31.22 -5.46 -7.09
CA SER A 90 32.57 -4.88 -7.02
C SER A 90 33.65 -5.96 -7.07
N LEU A 91 33.44 -7.10 -6.39
CA LEU A 91 34.37 -8.23 -6.44
C LEU A 91 34.39 -8.86 -7.84
N LEU A 92 33.20 -9.03 -8.45
CA LEU A 92 33.10 -9.53 -9.82
C LEU A 92 33.82 -8.61 -10.81
N ALA A 93 33.65 -7.29 -10.70
CA ALA A 93 34.34 -6.33 -11.56
C ALA A 93 35.88 -6.40 -11.41
N SER A 94 36.39 -6.77 -10.23
CA SER A 94 37.84 -6.85 -9.98
C SER A 94 38.55 -8.01 -10.70
N VAL A 95 37.79 -9.03 -11.16
CA VAL A 95 38.34 -10.20 -11.87
C VAL A 95 38.09 -10.15 -13.38
N LEU A 96 37.37 -9.14 -13.88
CA LEU A 96 37.07 -8.96 -15.29
C LEU A 96 38.12 -8.07 -15.98
N ASP A 97 38.17 -8.14 -17.31
CA ASP A 97 38.93 -7.16 -18.08
C ASP A 97 38.34 -5.75 -17.94
N THR A 98 39.11 -4.74 -18.34
CA THR A 98 38.74 -3.33 -18.12
C THR A 98 37.45 -2.92 -18.82
N VAL A 99 37.18 -3.45 -20.01
CA VAL A 99 35.99 -3.10 -20.79
C VAL A 99 34.74 -3.73 -20.17
N ALA A 100 34.80 -5.00 -19.81
CA ALA A 100 33.74 -5.71 -19.12
C ALA A 100 33.49 -5.14 -17.72
N ALA A 101 34.54 -4.75 -16.99
CA ALA A 101 34.42 -4.11 -15.68
C ALA A 101 33.68 -2.77 -15.76
N ILE A 102 33.98 -1.93 -16.76
CA ILE A 102 33.26 -0.66 -16.99
C ILE A 102 31.78 -0.92 -17.30
N PHE A 103 31.50 -1.91 -18.14
CA PHE A 103 30.11 -2.27 -18.46
C PHE A 103 29.34 -2.74 -17.23
N VAL A 104 29.91 -3.65 -16.44
CA VAL A 104 29.33 -4.11 -15.17
C VAL A 104 29.13 -2.93 -14.21
N PHE A 105 30.10 -2.03 -14.10
CA PHE A 105 30.00 -0.85 -13.26
C PHE A 105 28.79 0.02 -13.66
N ILE A 106 28.63 0.36 -14.94
CA ILE A 106 27.54 1.23 -15.39
C ILE A 106 26.17 0.57 -15.14
N VAL A 107 26.03 -0.72 -15.47
CA VAL A 107 24.77 -1.45 -15.36
C VAL A 107 24.36 -1.69 -13.89
N THR A 108 25.33 -1.75 -12.97
CA THR A 108 25.06 -2.06 -11.55
C THR A 108 25.02 -0.81 -10.67
N VAL A 109 25.98 0.11 -10.83
CA VAL A 109 26.12 1.28 -9.96
C VAL A 109 25.00 2.28 -10.17
N VAL A 110 24.58 2.53 -11.41
CA VAL A 110 23.54 3.53 -11.69
C VAL A 110 22.20 3.14 -11.04
N PRO A 111 21.65 1.92 -11.23
CA PRO A 111 20.42 1.52 -10.55
C PRO A 111 20.55 1.49 -9.02
N PHE A 112 21.73 1.12 -8.51
CA PHE A 112 21.97 1.04 -7.07
C PHE A 112 22.00 2.42 -6.43
N LEU A 113 22.65 3.39 -7.08
CA LEU A 113 22.67 4.78 -6.67
C LEU A 113 21.25 5.34 -6.61
N ILE A 114 20.46 5.14 -7.67
CA ILE A 114 19.07 5.60 -7.74
C ILE A 114 18.26 4.97 -6.61
N SER A 115 18.33 3.66 -6.45
CA SER A 115 17.64 2.92 -5.38
C SER A 115 18.02 3.42 -3.98
N SER A 116 19.30 3.64 -3.73
CA SER A 116 19.82 4.19 -2.46
C SER A 116 19.23 5.56 -2.17
N VAL A 117 19.24 6.47 -3.15
CA VAL A 117 18.66 7.81 -3.03
C VAL A 117 17.16 7.74 -2.75
N MET A 118 16.42 6.88 -3.47
CA MET A 118 14.98 6.71 -3.28
C MET A 118 14.63 6.16 -1.88
N LEU A 119 15.45 5.26 -1.32
CA LEU A 119 15.30 4.77 0.05
C LEU A 119 15.57 5.88 1.09
N GLN A 120 16.62 6.67 0.89
CA GLN A 120 16.97 7.79 1.78
C GLN A 120 15.87 8.86 1.78
N ILE A 121 15.31 9.21 0.63
CA ILE A 121 14.20 10.17 0.52
C ILE A 121 13.00 9.69 1.34
N ARG A 122 12.57 8.43 1.17
CA ARG A 122 11.43 7.88 1.93
C ARG A 122 11.69 7.79 3.43
N ARG A 123 12.95 7.60 3.82
CA ARG A 123 13.33 7.64 5.23
C ARG A 123 13.31 9.06 5.78
N CYS A 124 13.71 10.06 5.00
CA CYS A 124 13.55 11.47 5.36
C CYS A 124 12.06 11.85 5.49
N HIS A 125 11.20 11.36 4.59
CA HIS A 125 9.75 11.52 4.68
C HIS A 125 9.16 10.92 5.96
N ASP A 126 9.69 9.78 6.43
CA ASP A 126 9.28 9.18 7.70
C ASP A 126 9.66 10.06 8.92
N LEU A 127 10.68 10.91 8.79
CA LEU A 127 11.09 11.92 9.77
C LEU A 127 10.39 13.28 9.55
N ASN A 128 9.40 13.32 8.65
CA ASN A 128 8.69 14.53 8.23
C ASN A 128 9.65 15.63 7.71
N LYS A 129 10.71 15.22 7.00
CA LYS A 129 11.64 16.09 6.29
C LYS A 129 11.46 15.95 4.79
N SER A 130 11.73 17.00 4.04
CA SER A 130 11.70 16.95 2.57
C SER A 130 12.81 16.07 2.00
N GLY A 131 12.60 15.55 0.79
CA GLY A 131 13.61 14.76 0.08
C GLY A 131 14.93 15.50 -0.15
N TRP A 132 14.91 16.84 -0.18
CA TRP A 132 16.12 17.67 -0.27
C TRP A 132 17.06 17.53 0.94
N PHE A 133 16.56 17.04 2.08
CA PHE A 133 17.37 16.79 3.26
C PHE A 133 18.52 15.80 3.00
N ILE A 134 18.40 14.95 1.97
CA ILE A 134 19.48 14.03 1.58
C ILE A 134 20.74 14.76 1.10
N LEU A 135 20.64 16.01 0.62
CA LEU A 135 21.81 16.75 0.14
C LEU A 135 22.85 16.96 1.24
N LEU A 136 22.41 16.98 2.50
CA LEU A 136 23.28 17.10 3.66
C LEU A 136 24.20 15.89 3.85
N PHE A 137 23.85 14.71 3.30
CA PHE A 137 24.72 13.54 3.33
C PHE A 137 26.02 13.74 2.54
N TYR A 138 26.03 14.64 1.55
CA TYR A 138 27.20 14.89 0.70
C TYR A 138 28.17 15.93 1.27
N ILE A 139 27.86 16.48 2.44
CA ILE A 139 28.76 17.35 3.19
C ILE A 139 29.52 16.45 4.19
N PRO A 140 30.86 16.36 4.18
CA PRO A 140 31.58 15.29 4.90
C PRO A 140 31.23 15.15 6.40
N ILE A 141 31.35 16.24 7.16
CA ILE A 141 31.12 16.21 8.61
C ILE A 141 29.61 16.20 8.91
N VAL A 142 28.84 17.05 8.24
CA VAL A 142 27.39 17.16 8.44
C VAL A 142 26.69 15.87 8.02
N GLY A 143 27.15 15.21 6.97
CA GLY A 143 26.60 13.99 6.42
C GLY A 143 26.75 12.79 7.35
N ILE A 144 27.83 12.73 8.12
CA ILE A 144 27.98 11.72 9.19
C ILE A 144 26.91 11.95 10.26
N ILE A 145 26.77 13.20 10.73
CA ILE A 145 25.78 13.54 11.78
C ILE A 145 24.35 13.27 11.29
N VAL A 146 24.03 13.70 10.07
CA VAL A 146 22.73 13.49 9.44
C VAL A 146 22.49 12.00 9.19
N GLY A 147 23.50 11.24 8.77
CA GLY A 147 23.42 9.80 8.59
C GLY A 147 23.08 9.07 9.89
N LEU A 148 23.76 9.41 10.98
CA LEU A 148 23.46 8.87 12.31
C LEU A 148 22.05 9.26 12.76
N TYR A 149 21.65 10.52 12.56
CA TYR A 149 20.30 10.97 12.86
C TYR A 149 19.24 10.18 12.07
N VAL A 150 19.39 10.05 10.76
CA VAL A 150 18.45 9.31 9.90
C VAL A 150 18.39 7.82 10.26
N LEU A 151 19.51 7.24 10.68
CA LEU A 151 19.61 5.85 11.08
C LEU A 151 18.90 5.57 12.41
N PHE A 152 19.08 6.44 13.41
CA PHE A 152 18.63 6.18 14.78
C PHE A 152 17.34 6.90 15.19
N ALA A 153 17.00 8.03 14.57
CA ALA A 153 15.82 8.81 14.96
C ALA A 153 14.52 8.01 14.77
N ALA A 154 13.58 8.13 15.70
CA ALA A 154 12.25 7.58 15.52
C ALA A 154 11.50 8.33 14.40
N GLY A 155 10.73 7.59 13.59
CA GLY A 155 9.77 8.20 12.65
C GLY A 155 8.68 8.99 13.38
N THR A 156 7.98 9.86 12.66
CA THR A 156 6.85 10.61 13.21
C THR A 156 5.70 9.67 13.57
N LYS A 157 5.11 9.85 14.75
CA LYS A 157 3.96 9.06 15.20
C LYS A 157 2.70 9.50 14.45
N GLY A 158 1.90 8.53 13.99
CA GLY A 158 0.69 8.81 13.25
C GLY A 158 0.97 9.32 11.84
N ASP A 159 -0.06 9.82 11.17
CA ASP A 159 0.02 10.25 9.78
C ASP A 159 0.84 11.55 9.64
N ASN A 160 1.58 11.68 8.55
CA ASN A 160 2.32 12.89 8.23
C ASN A 160 2.04 13.33 6.78
N THR A 161 2.64 14.43 6.33
CA THR A 161 2.43 14.99 4.98
C THR A 161 2.81 14.04 3.84
N TYR A 162 3.55 12.97 4.12
CA TYR A 162 4.00 11.97 3.17
C TYR A 162 3.22 10.64 3.25
N GLY A 163 2.25 10.52 4.16
CA GLY A 163 1.32 9.39 4.24
C GLY A 163 1.15 8.81 5.65
N ALA A 164 0.40 7.71 5.69
CA ALA A 164 0.04 7.01 6.92
C ALA A 164 1.25 6.42 7.66
N ASP A 165 1.12 6.21 8.97
CA ASP A 165 2.19 5.61 9.78
C ASP A 165 2.54 4.19 9.28
N PRO A 166 3.79 3.92 8.87
CA PRO A 166 4.20 2.59 8.41
C PRO A 166 4.17 1.52 9.51
N LEU A 167 3.99 1.87 10.79
CA LEU A 167 3.79 0.92 11.88
C LEU A 167 2.32 0.55 12.11
N ASN A 168 1.37 1.35 11.61
CA ASN A 168 -0.06 1.05 11.67
C ASN A 168 -0.56 0.23 10.47
N GLN A 169 0.33 -0.09 9.53
CA GLN A 169 0.07 -1.09 8.50
C GLN A 169 0.35 -2.45 9.11
N GLU A 170 -0.67 -3.08 9.72
CA GLU A 170 -0.59 -4.49 10.10
C GLU A 170 -0.21 -5.30 8.86
N ILE A 171 0.95 -5.99 8.94
CA ILE A 171 1.46 -6.89 7.90
C ILE A 171 0.77 -8.23 8.04
#